data_AF-A0A957FG96-F1
#
_entry.id   AF-A0A957FG96-F1
#
_cell.length_a   1.000
_cell.length_b   1.000
_cell.length_c   1.000
_cell.angle_alpha   90.00
_cell.angle_beta   90.00
_cell.angle_gamma   90.00
#
_symmetry.space_group_name_H-M   'P 1'
#
loop_
_entity.id
_entity.type
_entity.pdbx_description
1 polymer ?
#
loop_
_entity_poly.entity_id
_entity_poly.type
_entity_poly.pdbx_seq_one_letter_code
_entity_poly.pdbx_strand_id
1 'polypeptide(L)'
;MPDKQASAAMFTDAPALRRNVFVGSFQLLFWLFFHPSAWRNHLAEISPDLRPNFCLSDLRWHHWRSLQVWRLLAMTYLAWPLVSGGIIACGLWFFQLPGERMVLGVILGLAVGVMSSFAAGFAGSFVVGTAVGMAISIVIGLAGILVFGSSDSLIFQSPRLSFDLVASTVIGLAGGLAGGLSFGVAAGVGIRERDQGMGYSLPRLAGGVIVGIVIGAVGGRLTNLTSGSVTLGMVIGLPFGVAVLWRTRSWGRSLIAGWLVGVAGSLINLTNISLTASLVEMLALTALLSSLFTVPYILAESIAGPWAGAMAGALGSGGGFFLYVFPDQPFGPILLFSLGGVLLGLTLAWWRPVVMYPLVVGWNYVLYRLDQARLPNGRTSLLRWHSAFWDEFQRLPLLGLNNHLSLVLAYQVELGTAALEHLSSGRQRWAAQEAQIELDAQQLALCDTVAAIAGANQEVAAGELTGPASALLRSFSRISQDVDAALRQESLYNRRLTLSTVEDRLNGLLRELTRSNEPYADRFRPIAADWRLVLADAVQQLADEAELRQEIDSPYVIGVPLTEQQEIFIGRVDISARIEQLLLDRRQPPLLLYGQRRV
;
A
#
# COMPACT_ATOMS: atom_id res chain seq x y z
N MET A 1 -19.71 20.85 10.62
CA MET A 1 -19.95 19.63 9.82
C MET A 1 -19.35 19.66 8.40
N PRO A 2 -19.34 20.76 7.62
CA PRO A 2 -18.67 20.75 6.31
C PRO A 2 -17.13 20.58 6.37
N ASP A 3 -16.47 21.09 7.41
CA ASP A 3 -14.99 21.03 7.53
C ASP A 3 -14.44 19.61 7.81
N LYS A 4 -15.19 18.77 8.55
CA LYS A 4 -14.80 17.37 8.82
C LYS A 4 -14.81 16.50 7.55
N GLN A 5 -15.73 16.77 6.62
CA GLN A 5 -15.75 16.08 5.33
C GLN A 5 -14.63 16.58 4.40
N ALA A 6 -14.29 17.87 4.44
CA ALA A 6 -13.20 18.43 3.65
C ALA A 6 -11.81 17.94 4.10
N SER A 7 -11.60 17.77 5.41
CA SER A 7 -10.37 17.20 5.98
C SER A 7 -10.25 15.69 5.71
N ALA A 8 -11.33 14.93 5.85
CA ALA A 8 -11.36 13.51 5.47
C ALA A 8 -11.10 13.31 3.97
N ALA A 9 -11.62 14.20 3.10
CA ALA A 9 -11.34 14.17 1.67
C ALA A 9 -9.85 14.36 1.31
N MET A 10 -9.07 14.98 2.20
CA MET A 10 -7.66 15.32 1.95
C MET A 10 -6.72 14.10 2.02
N PHE A 11 -7.10 13.05 2.77
CA PHE A 11 -6.35 11.79 2.90
C PHE A 11 -7.00 10.66 2.11
N THR A 12 -7.73 11.00 1.05
CA THR A 12 -8.37 10.00 0.21
C THR A 12 -7.38 9.37 -0.77
N ASP A 13 -7.61 8.09 -1.03
CA ASP A 13 -6.98 7.35 -2.13
C ASP A 13 -7.43 7.86 -3.52
N ALA A 14 -8.01 9.05 -3.66
CA ALA A 14 -8.54 9.59 -4.93
C ALA A 14 -8.03 11.01 -5.23
N PRO A 15 -6.71 11.26 -5.24
CA PRO A 15 -6.19 12.58 -5.58
C PRO A 15 -6.56 12.98 -7.02
N ALA A 16 -7.01 14.21 -7.20
CA ALA A 16 -7.39 14.72 -8.52
C ALA A 16 -6.18 14.76 -9.50
N LEU A 17 -6.41 14.34 -10.74
CA LEU A 17 -5.40 14.36 -11.79
C LEU A 17 -5.13 15.79 -12.29
N ARG A 18 -3.86 16.22 -12.23
CA ARG A 18 -3.43 17.56 -12.66
C ARG A 18 -3.78 17.81 -14.13
N ARG A 19 -4.29 19.02 -14.44
CA ARG A 19 -4.72 19.42 -15.80
C ARG A 19 -3.60 19.36 -16.85
N ASN A 20 -2.37 19.65 -16.47
CA ASN A 20 -1.23 19.60 -17.39
C ASN A 20 -0.91 18.15 -17.79
N VAL A 21 -0.79 17.88 -19.09
CA VAL A 21 -0.51 16.54 -19.65
C VAL A 21 0.78 15.95 -19.10
N PHE A 22 1.87 16.72 -19.01
CA PHE A 22 3.15 16.20 -18.53
C PHE A 22 3.13 15.91 -17.03
N VAL A 23 2.63 16.85 -16.23
CA VAL A 23 2.55 16.68 -14.76
C VAL A 23 1.58 15.57 -14.40
N GLY A 24 0.43 15.50 -15.08
CA GLY A 24 -0.53 14.41 -14.92
C GLY A 24 0.06 13.07 -15.34
N SER A 25 0.84 13.03 -16.41
CA SER A 25 1.52 11.82 -16.88
C SER A 25 2.54 11.28 -15.86
N PHE A 26 3.35 12.16 -15.24
CA PHE A 26 4.22 11.78 -14.12
C PHE A 26 3.42 11.34 -12.89
N GLN A 27 2.29 11.99 -12.61
CA GLN A 27 1.39 11.62 -11.53
C GLN A 27 0.79 10.21 -11.74
N LEU A 28 0.39 9.86 -12.97
CA LEU A 28 -0.11 8.52 -13.31
C LEU A 28 0.98 7.46 -13.15
N LEU A 29 2.20 7.76 -13.61
CA LEU A 29 3.35 6.85 -13.45
C LEU A 29 3.64 6.64 -11.96
N PHE A 30 3.62 7.72 -11.18
CA PHE A 30 3.79 7.66 -9.74
C PHE A 30 2.70 6.80 -9.06
N TRP A 31 1.42 6.97 -9.44
CA TRP A 31 0.35 6.12 -8.93
C TRP A 31 0.55 4.65 -9.27
N LEU A 32 1.00 4.35 -10.49
CA LEU A 32 1.26 2.99 -10.93
C LEU A 32 2.28 2.26 -10.03
N PHE A 33 3.34 2.95 -9.65
CA PHE A 33 4.45 2.37 -8.90
C PHE A 33 4.31 2.48 -7.38
N PHE A 34 3.71 3.55 -6.86
CA PHE A 34 3.68 3.84 -5.43
C PHE A 34 2.26 3.82 -4.84
N HIS A 35 1.25 4.27 -5.59
CA HIS A 35 -0.11 4.50 -5.10
C HIS A 35 -1.19 3.84 -6.00
N PRO A 36 -1.21 2.50 -6.14
CA PRO A 36 -2.11 1.82 -7.06
C PRO A 36 -3.60 1.94 -6.70
N SER A 37 -3.98 2.28 -5.46
CA SER A 37 -5.35 2.66 -5.12
C SER A 37 -5.79 3.95 -5.81
N ALA A 38 -4.92 4.97 -5.90
CA ALA A 38 -5.19 6.20 -6.64
C ALA A 38 -5.45 5.95 -8.12
N TRP A 39 -4.67 5.05 -8.74
CA TRP A 39 -4.93 4.61 -10.11
C TRP A 39 -6.33 3.97 -10.26
N ARG A 40 -6.69 3.05 -9.35
CA ARG A 40 -7.99 2.36 -9.38
C ARG A 40 -9.15 3.31 -9.22
N ASN A 41 -9.07 4.21 -8.25
CA ASN A 41 -10.13 5.18 -7.99
C ASN A 41 -10.27 6.16 -9.15
N HIS A 42 -9.15 6.59 -9.75
CA HIS A 42 -9.19 7.44 -10.94
C HIS A 42 -9.86 6.75 -12.13
N LEU A 43 -9.58 5.45 -12.36
CA LEU A 43 -10.28 4.70 -13.42
C LEU A 43 -11.76 4.52 -13.13
N ALA A 44 -12.12 4.22 -11.87
CA ALA A 44 -13.52 4.09 -11.45
C ALA A 44 -14.30 5.41 -11.63
N GLU A 45 -13.64 6.55 -11.45
CA GLU A 45 -14.21 7.88 -11.71
C GLU A 45 -14.43 8.13 -13.22
N ILE A 46 -13.51 7.69 -14.08
CA ILE A 46 -13.65 7.79 -15.54
C ILE A 46 -14.81 6.92 -16.04
N SER A 47 -14.86 5.67 -15.57
CA SER A 47 -15.94 4.73 -15.87
C SER A 47 -15.94 3.58 -14.85
N PRO A 48 -17.04 3.36 -14.11
CA PRO A 48 -17.11 2.29 -13.12
C PRO A 48 -17.06 0.88 -13.73
N ASP A 49 -17.33 0.75 -15.03
CA ASP A 49 -17.31 -0.52 -15.76
C ASP A 49 -15.89 -0.96 -16.17
N LEU A 50 -14.91 -0.05 -16.11
CA LEU A 50 -13.55 -0.30 -16.54
C LEU A 50 -12.75 -1.02 -15.45
N ARG A 51 -12.25 -2.22 -15.77
CA ARG A 51 -11.35 -2.95 -14.87
C ARG A 51 -10.03 -2.18 -14.71
N PRO A 52 -9.39 -2.21 -13.53
CA PRO A 52 -8.10 -1.56 -13.31
C PRO A 52 -6.97 -1.98 -14.27
N ASN A 53 -7.06 -3.22 -14.78
CA ASN A 53 -6.13 -3.84 -15.72
C ASN A 53 -6.69 -3.94 -17.15
N PHE A 54 -7.59 -3.05 -17.55
CA PHE A 54 -8.26 -3.12 -18.86
C PHE A 54 -7.29 -3.17 -20.05
N CYS A 55 -7.73 -3.81 -21.12
CA CYS A 55 -7.05 -3.82 -22.42
C CYS A 55 -7.61 -2.70 -23.31
N LEU A 56 -6.84 -2.16 -24.25
CA LEU A 56 -7.40 -1.23 -25.25
C LEU A 56 -8.48 -1.91 -26.09
N SER A 57 -8.42 -3.23 -26.29
CA SER A 57 -9.45 -4.01 -26.96
C SER A 57 -10.80 -4.03 -26.23
N ASP A 58 -10.79 -3.80 -24.91
CA ASP A 58 -11.99 -3.82 -24.08
C ASP A 58 -12.74 -2.48 -24.14
N LEU A 59 -12.12 -1.43 -24.68
CA LEU A 59 -12.73 -0.11 -24.83
C LEU A 59 -13.89 -0.17 -25.83
N ARG A 60 -15.10 0.02 -25.31
CA ARG A 60 -16.34 0.19 -26.08
C ARG A 60 -16.40 1.59 -26.71
N TRP A 61 -17.25 1.74 -27.73
CA TRP A 61 -17.41 3.00 -28.47
C TRP A 61 -17.77 4.21 -27.58
N HIS A 62 -18.55 4.02 -26.52
CA HIS A 62 -18.86 5.11 -25.59
C HIS A 62 -17.65 5.59 -24.80
N HIS A 63 -16.68 4.70 -24.48
CA HIS A 63 -15.43 5.11 -23.84
C HIS A 63 -14.58 5.97 -24.77
N TRP A 64 -14.56 5.67 -26.08
CA TRP A 64 -13.86 6.48 -27.08
C TRP A 64 -14.46 7.87 -27.31
N ARG A 65 -15.70 8.10 -26.87
CA ARG A 65 -16.32 9.43 -26.90
C ARG A 65 -15.97 10.27 -25.67
N SER A 66 -15.42 9.68 -24.61
CA SER A 66 -15.08 10.43 -23.41
C SER A 66 -13.74 11.13 -23.57
N LEU A 67 -13.72 12.43 -23.31
CA LEU A 67 -12.49 13.24 -23.36
C LEU A 67 -11.46 12.77 -22.32
N GLN A 68 -11.93 12.22 -21.20
CA GLN A 68 -11.08 11.72 -20.12
C GLN A 68 -10.25 10.49 -20.54
N VAL A 69 -10.84 9.55 -21.29
CA VAL A 69 -10.09 8.39 -21.82
C VAL A 69 -9.04 8.85 -22.84
N TRP A 70 -9.39 9.78 -23.74
CA TRP A 70 -8.41 10.34 -24.67
C TRP A 70 -7.27 11.06 -23.96
N ARG A 71 -7.57 11.79 -22.89
CA ARG A 71 -6.54 12.45 -22.07
C ARG A 71 -5.64 11.42 -21.38
N LEU A 72 -6.19 10.34 -20.84
CA LEU A 72 -5.44 9.24 -20.25
C LEU A 72 -4.51 8.60 -21.29
N LEU A 73 -5.03 8.29 -22.48
CA LEU A 73 -4.27 7.72 -23.59
C LEU A 73 -3.16 8.67 -24.06
N ALA A 74 -3.45 9.96 -24.22
CA ALA A 74 -2.46 10.96 -24.61
C ALA A 74 -1.36 11.12 -23.55
N MET A 75 -1.71 11.20 -22.27
CA MET A 75 -0.73 11.27 -21.18
C MET A 75 0.21 10.06 -21.15
N THR A 76 -0.29 8.90 -21.52
CA THR A 76 0.48 7.66 -21.43
C THR A 76 1.30 7.42 -22.70
N TYR A 77 0.70 7.56 -23.89
CA TYR A 77 1.37 7.29 -25.17
C TYR A 77 2.15 8.48 -25.74
N LEU A 78 1.95 9.70 -25.27
CA LEU A 78 2.74 10.86 -25.71
C LEU A 78 3.82 11.23 -24.68
N ALA A 79 3.43 11.42 -23.42
CA ALA A 79 4.35 11.95 -22.43
C ALA A 79 5.33 10.90 -21.89
N TRP A 80 4.96 9.63 -21.71
CA TRP A 80 5.91 8.62 -21.23
C TRP A 80 7.03 8.30 -22.21
N PRO A 81 6.78 8.18 -23.54
CA PRO A 81 7.87 8.09 -24.50
C PRO A 81 8.79 9.31 -24.39
N LEU A 82 8.27 10.54 -24.31
CA LEU A 82 9.14 11.71 -24.14
C LEU A 82 10.01 11.63 -22.88
N VAL A 83 9.48 11.10 -21.78
CA VAL A 83 10.25 10.87 -20.55
C VAL A 83 11.31 9.79 -20.74
N SER A 84 10.97 8.64 -21.35
CA SER A 84 11.96 7.58 -21.60
C SER A 84 13.03 8.04 -22.59
N GLY A 85 12.66 8.79 -23.62
CA GLY A 85 13.57 9.44 -24.56
C GLY A 85 14.51 10.42 -23.86
N GLY A 86 14.00 11.21 -22.92
CA GLY A 86 14.82 12.08 -22.07
C GLY A 86 15.82 11.31 -21.21
N ILE A 87 15.39 10.21 -20.59
CA ILE A 87 16.28 9.32 -19.80
C ILE A 87 17.37 8.71 -20.68
N ILE A 88 16.99 8.22 -21.87
CA ILE A 88 17.92 7.66 -22.85
C ILE A 88 18.92 8.74 -23.27
N ALA A 89 18.45 9.94 -23.65
CA ALA A 89 19.31 11.05 -24.05
C ALA A 89 20.31 11.44 -22.94
N CYS A 90 19.83 11.58 -21.70
CA CYS A 90 20.68 11.87 -20.54
C CYS A 90 21.73 10.77 -20.29
N GLY A 91 21.33 9.49 -20.39
CA GLY A 91 22.26 8.36 -20.24
C GLY A 91 23.34 8.35 -21.33
N LEU A 92 22.94 8.53 -22.60
CA LEU A 92 23.87 8.57 -23.72
C LEU A 92 24.80 9.78 -23.67
N TRP A 93 24.29 10.93 -23.21
CA TRP A 93 25.09 12.12 -22.96
C TRP A 93 26.12 11.90 -21.85
N PHE A 94 25.73 11.22 -20.76
CA PHE A 94 26.65 10.83 -19.68
C PHE A 94 27.79 9.93 -20.18
N PHE A 95 27.53 9.05 -21.16
CA PHE A 95 28.55 8.24 -21.83
C PHE A 95 29.33 8.97 -22.93
N GLN A 96 29.12 10.29 -23.11
CA GLN A 96 29.84 11.14 -24.06
C GLN A 96 29.78 10.63 -25.52
N LEU A 97 28.65 10.04 -25.92
CA LEU A 97 28.45 9.58 -27.29
C LEU A 97 28.17 10.75 -28.26
N PRO A 98 28.59 10.66 -29.54
CA PRO A 98 28.35 11.71 -30.52
C PRO A 98 26.85 11.94 -30.75
N GLY A 99 26.48 13.19 -31.03
CA GLY A 99 25.08 13.64 -31.12
C GLY A 99 24.22 12.82 -32.10
N GLU A 100 24.78 12.39 -33.23
CA GLU A 100 24.08 11.56 -34.21
C GLU A 100 23.67 10.20 -33.63
N ARG A 101 24.58 9.56 -32.88
CA ARG A 101 24.29 8.29 -32.20
C ARG A 101 23.27 8.50 -31.10
N MET A 102 23.36 9.60 -30.36
CA MET A 102 22.39 9.96 -29.35
C MET A 102 20.97 10.04 -29.93
N VAL A 103 20.81 10.77 -31.04
CA VAL A 103 19.51 10.90 -31.74
C VAL A 103 19.02 9.53 -32.21
N LEU A 104 19.89 8.71 -32.81
CA LEU A 104 19.51 7.38 -33.30
C LEU A 104 19.03 6.45 -32.18
N GLY A 105 19.74 6.36 -31.05
CA GLY A 105 19.31 5.51 -29.93
C GLY A 105 18.04 6.00 -29.26
N VAL A 106 17.83 7.32 -29.16
CA VAL A 106 16.56 7.87 -28.70
C VAL A 106 15.43 7.48 -29.65
N ILE A 107 15.58 7.70 -30.96
CA ILE A 107 14.54 7.34 -31.94
C ILE A 107 14.23 5.84 -31.89
N LEU A 108 15.27 4.99 -31.89
CA LEU A 108 15.11 3.54 -31.85
C LEU A 108 14.43 3.07 -30.56
N GLY A 109 14.89 3.55 -29.40
CA GLY A 109 14.32 3.23 -28.10
C GLY A 109 12.86 3.67 -27.99
N LEU A 110 12.54 4.88 -28.43
CA LEU A 110 11.18 5.41 -28.46
C LEU A 110 10.27 4.60 -29.37
N ALA A 111 10.71 4.33 -30.61
CA ALA A 111 9.93 3.55 -31.56
C ALA A 111 9.62 2.18 -30.98
N VAL A 112 10.62 1.42 -30.55
CA VAL A 112 10.42 0.06 -30.02
C VAL A 112 9.61 0.06 -28.72
N GLY A 113 9.79 1.06 -27.86
CA GLY A 113 9.00 1.22 -26.63
C GLY A 113 7.53 1.51 -26.87
N VAL A 114 7.21 2.47 -27.74
CA VAL A 114 5.82 2.81 -28.09
C VAL A 114 5.15 1.61 -28.75
N MET A 115 5.86 0.96 -29.68
CA MET A 115 5.37 -0.19 -30.43
C MET A 115 5.07 -1.37 -29.49
N SER A 116 6.00 -1.71 -28.58
CA SER A 116 5.80 -2.75 -27.57
C SER A 116 4.75 -2.38 -26.52
N SER A 117 4.64 -1.10 -26.13
CA SER A 117 3.60 -0.63 -25.22
C SER A 117 2.20 -0.76 -25.83
N PHE A 118 2.06 -0.39 -27.10
CA PHE A 118 0.79 -0.48 -27.81
C PHE A 118 0.39 -1.94 -28.02
N ALA A 119 1.33 -2.78 -28.45
CA ALA A 119 1.17 -4.22 -28.57
C ALA A 119 0.62 -4.86 -27.28
N ALA A 120 1.34 -4.66 -26.18
CA ALA A 120 1.01 -5.23 -24.89
C ALA A 120 -0.25 -4.62 -24.28
N GLY A 121 -0.49 -3.32 -24.48
CA GLY A 121 -1.70 -2.65 -24.02
C GLY A 121 -2.95 -2.97 -24.84
N PHE A 122 -2.79 -3.35 -26.11
CA PHE A 122 -3.90 -3.70 -26.99
C PHE A 122 -4.54 -5.03 -26.61
N ALA A 123 -3.71 -6.07 -26.49
CA ALA A 123 -4.18 -7.43 -26.24
C ALA A 123 -4.12 -7.86 -24.77
N GLY A 124 -3.21 -7.25 -23.99
CA GLY A 124 -3.05 -7.48 -22.57
C GLY A 124 -3.47 -6.25 -21.75
N SER A 125 -2.88 -6.05 -20.58
CA SER A 125 -3.23 -4.90 -19.74
C SER A 125 -2.57 -3.62 -20.24
N PHE A 126 -3.34 -2.54 -20.36
CA PHE A 126 -2.85 -1.19 -20.70
C PHE A 126 -1.68 -0.78 -19.82
N VAL A 127 -1.85 -0.95 -18.51
CA VAL A 127 -0.88 -0.64 -17.46
C VAL A 127 0.40 -1.49 -17.56
N VAL A 128 0.24 -2.79 -17.86
CA VAL A 128 1.37 -3.69 -18.09
C VAL A 128 2.13 -3.28 -19.33
N GLY A 129 1.41 -3.02 -20.43
CA GLY A 129 2.03 -2.69 -21.70
C GLY A 129 2.87 -1.42 -21.60
N THR A 130 2.39 -0.43 -20.86
CA THR A 130 3.11 0.83 -20.71
C THR A 130 4.37 0.68 -19.85
N ALA A 131 4.33 -0.13 -18.79
CA ALA A 131 5.53 -0.50 -18.03
C ALA A 131 6.54 -1.30 -18.88
N VAL A 132 6.05 -2.27 -19.67
CA VAL A 132 6.85 -3.09 -20.60
C VAL A 132 7.54 -2.20 -21.64
N GLY A 133 6.80 -1.33 -22.30
CA GLY A 133 7.34 -0.44 -23.33
C GLY A 133 8.36 0.56 -22.77
N MET A 134 8.16 1.06 -21.55
CA MET A 134 9.14 1.92 -20.89
C MET A 134 10.44 1.15 -20.59
N ALA A 135 10.35 -0.06 -20.03
CA ALA A 135 11.51 -0.89 -19.75
C ALA A 135 12.29 -1.23 -21.03
N ILE A 136 11.57 -1.66 -22.07
CA ILE A 136 12.15 -2.01 -23.37
C ILE A 136 12.78 -0.78 -24.03
N SER A 137 12.11 0.38 -24.03
CA SER A 137 12.67 1.61 -24.62
C SER A 137 13.99 2.03 -23.98
N ILE A 138 14.08 1.99 -22.64
CA ILE A 138 15.29 2.42 -21.94
C ILE A 138 16.45 1.46 -22.26
N VAL A 139 16.21 0.14 -22.18
CA VAL A 139 17.27 -0.86 -22.42
C VAL A 139 17.73 -0.85 -23.88
N ILE A 140 16.78 -0.88 -24.83
CA ILE A 140 17.10 -0.86 -26.27
C ILE A 140 17.63 0.49 -26.70
N GLY A 141 17.17 1.61 -26.13
CA GLY A 141 17.67 2.94 -26.47
C GLY A 141 19.11 3.16 -26.01
N LEU A 142 19.45 2.72 -24.79
CA LEU A 142 20.81 2.82 -24.26
C LEU A 142 21.78 1.85 -24.95
N ALA A 143 21.34 0.61 -25.20
CA ALA A 143 22.23 -0.43 -25.69
C ALA A 143 22.15 -0.67 -27.21
N GLY A 144 21.07 -0.25 -27.86
CA GLY A 144 20.89 -0.35 -29.30
C GLY A 144 21.93 0.45 -30.07
N ILE A 145 22.50 1.52 -29.50
CA ILE A 145 23.65 2.21 -30.11
C ILE A 145 24.92 1.35 -30.05
N LEU A 146 25.11 0.57 -28.99
CA LEU A 146 26.25 -0.35 -28.89
C LEU A 146 26.10 -1.52 -29.87
N VAL A 147 24.87 -1.95 -30.15
CA VAL A 147 24.57 -3.10 -31.03
C VAL A 147 24.45 -2.69 -32.50
N PHE A 148 23.83 -1.55 -32.82
CA PHE A 148 23.51 -1.14 -34.20
C PHE A 148 24.31 0.07 -34.69
N GLY A 149 24.96 0.82 -33.79
CA GLY A 149 25.63 2.09 -34.12
C GLY A 149 27.04 1.95 -34.69
N SER A 150 27.55 0.73 -34.88
CA SER A 150 28.90 0.54 -35.41
C SER A 150 29.15 -0.88 -35.93
N SER A 151 29.39 -0.99 -37.23
CA SER A 151 30.26 -2.03 -37.77
C SER A 151 31.74 -1.84 -37.35
N ASP A 152 32.11 -0.63 -36.87
CA ASP A 152 33.51 -0.20 -36.68
C ASP A 152 33.90 0.30 -35.26
N SER A 153 33.14 0.06 -34.18
CA SER A 153 33.51 0.67 -32.88
C SER A 153 34.60 -0.10 -32.13
N LEU A 154 35.60 0.67 -31.69
CA LEU A 154 36.80 0.28 -30.92
C LEU A 154 36.54 -0.52 -29.63
N ILE A 155 35.31 -0.59 -29.12
CA ILE A 155 34.95 -1.40 -27.93
C ILE A 155 34.82 -2.89 -28.30
N PHE A 156 34.36 -3.20 -29.51
CA PHE A 156 34.14 -4.57 -30.00
C PHE A 156 35.36 -5.20 -30.70
N GLN A 157 36.44 -4.44 -30.89
CA GLN A 157 37.74 -5.01 -31.27
C GLN A 157 38.49 -5.61 -30.07
N SER A 158 37.94 -5.49 -28.85
CA SER A 158 38.47 -6.25 -27.71
C SER A 158 38.08 -7.73 -27.85
N PRO A 159 39.04 -8.68 -27.80
CA PRO A 159 38.78 -10.11 -28.02
C PRO A 159 38.00 -10.79 -26.89
N ARG A 160 37.33 -10.03 -26.02
CA ARG A 160 36.80 -10.50 -24.73
C ARG A 160 35.28 -10.55 -24.64
N LEU A 161 34.53 -9.88 -25.53
CA LEU A 161 33.06 -9.90 -25.51
C LEU A 161 32.54 -10.06 -26.94
N SER A 162 31.95 -11.21 -27.26
CA SER A 162 31.30 -11.44 -28.55
C SER A 162 30.09 -10.51 -28.69
N PHE A 163 29.88 -9.99 -29.90
CA PHE A 163 28.68 -9.22 -30.27
C PHE A 163 27.39 -9.92 -29.83
N ASP A 164 27.37 -11.25 -29.97
CA ASP A 164 26.26 -12.12 -29.60
C ASP A 164 25.97 -12.10 -28.10
N LEU A 165 27.00 -12.00 -27.26
CA LEU A 165 26.84 -11.87 -25.81
C LEU A 165 26.25 -10.50 -25.46
N VAL A 166 26.63 -9.44 -26.15
CA VAL A 166 26.05 -8.11 -25.92
C VAL A 166 24.60 -8.05 -26.41
N ALA A 167 24.29 -8.56 -27.60
CA ALA A 167 22.91 -8.60 -28.09
C ALA A 167 22.00 -9.45 -27.18
N SER A 168 22.48 -10.61 -26.70
CA SER A 168 21.74 -11.46 -25.78
C SER A 168 21.56 -10.85 -24.39
N THR A 169 22.56 -10.13 -23.86
CA THR A 169 22.41 -9.40 -22.59
C THR A 169 21.35 -8.31 -22.71
N VAL A 170 21.36 -7.53 -23.79
CA VAL A 170 20.43 -6.43 -24.02
C VAL A 170 19.01 -6.92 -24.18
N ILE A 171 18.78 -7.87 -25.09
CA ILE A 171 17.44 -8.41 -25.36
C ILE A 171 16.93 -9.19 -24.14
N GLY A 172 17.80 -9.98 -23.51
CA GLY A 172 17.47 -10.73 -22.29
C GLY A 172 17.10 -9.81 -21.12
N LEU A 173 17.91 -8.79 -20.83
CA LEU A 173 17.63 -7.81 -19.78
C LEU A 173 16.38 -6.98 -20.08
N ALA A 174 16.18 -6.57 -21.34
CA ALA A 174 14.97 -5.84 -21.74
C ALA A 174 13.71 -6.66 -21.48
N GLY A 175 13.69 -7.92 -21.94
CA GLY A 175 12.57 -8.84 -21.71
C GLY A 175 12.38 -9.18 -20.24
N GLY A 176 13.47 -9.41 -19.51
CA GLY A 176 13.43 -9.74 -18.08
C GLY A 176 12.95 -8.57 -17.21
N LEU A 177 13.49 -7.37 -17.41
CA LEU A 177 13.07 -6.15 -16.71
C LEU A 177 11.62 -5.79 -17.06
N ALA A 178 11.22 -5.94 -18.33
CA ALA A 178 9.84 -5.73 -18.74
C ALA A 178 8.89 -6.71 -18.05
N GLY A 179 9.23 -8.01 -18.01
CA GLY A 179 8.45 -9.03 -17.29
C GLY A 179 8.40 -8.77 -15.79
N GLY A 180 9.50 -8.31 -15.22
CA GLY A 180 9.63 -7.99 -13.82
C GLY A 180 8.85 -6.74 -13.37
N LEU A 181 8.96 -5.65 -14.11
CA LEU A 181 8.23 -4.40 -13.86
C LEU A 181 6.72 -4.59 -14.08
N SER A 182 6.35 -5.29 -15.15
CA SER A 182 4.95 -5.61 -15.39
C SER A 182 4.35 -6.47 -14.28
N PHE A 183 5.11 -7.41 -13.73
CA PHE A 183 4.70 -8.15 -12.54
C PHE A 183 4.44 -7.21 -11.36
N GLY A 184 5.39 -6.34 -11.01
CA GLY A 184 5.27 -5.44 -9.87
C GLY A 184 4.05 -4.51 -9.98
N VAL A 185 3.85 -3.97 -11.18
CA VAL A 185 2.73 -3.08 -11.51
C VAL A 185 1.39 -3.83 -11.51
N ALA A 186 1.30 -4.97 -12.20
CA ALA A 186 0.08 -5.78 -12.25
C ALA A 186 -0.31 -6.32 -10.86
N ALA A 187 0.69 -6.73 -10.08
CA ALA A 187 0.49 -7.14 -8.70
C ALA A 187 -0.06 -6.00 -7.86
N GLY A 188 0.47 -4.77 -8.02
CA GLY A 188 0.01 -3.56 -7.32
C GLY A 188 -1.43 -3.15 -7.64
N VAL A 189 -1.77 -3.11 -8.92
CA VAL A 189 -3.10 -2.72 -9.38
C VAL A 189 -4.14 -3.82 -9.09
N GLY A 190 -3.73 -5.09 -9.09
CA GLY A 190 -4.60 -6.27 -8.87
C GLY A 190 -4.80 -6.70 -7.42
N ILE A 191 -4.21 -6.05 -6.41
CA ILE A 191 -4.17 -6.55 -5.01
C ILE A 191 -5.56 -6.91 -4.44
N ARG A 192 -6.63 -6.20 -4.80
CA ARG A 192 -7.98 -6.47 -4.25
C ARG A 192 -8.66 -7.70 -4.86
N GLU A 193 -8.27 -8.15 -6.05
CA GLU A 193 -8.73 -9.45 -6.59
C GLU A 193 -8.06 -10.64 -5.88
N ARG A 194 -6.93 -10.40 -5.19
CA ARG A 194 -6.16 -11.42 -4.46
C ARG A 194 -6.85 -11.89 -3.18
N ASP A 195 -7.69 -11.05 -2.58
CA ASP A 195 -8.43 -11.37 -1.34
C ASP A 195 -9.70 -12.21 -1.61
N GLN A 196 -10.17 -12.32 -2.86
CA GLN A 196 -11.43 -13.00 -3.18
C GLN A 196 -11.33 -14.40 -3.81
N GLY A 197 -10.14 -14.87 -4.23
CA GLY A 197 -10.08 -16.25 -4.71
C GLY A 197 -8.75 -16.67 -5.31
N MET A 198 -8.19 -17.74 -4.74
CA MET A 198 -7.05 -18.52 -5.22
C MET A 198 -5.67 -17.88 -5.03
N GLY A 199 -4.99 -18.29 -3.96
CA GLY A 199 -3.53 -18.29 -3.93
C GLY A 199 -3.03 -19.18 -5.08
N TYR A 200 -2.60 -18.55 -6.18
CA TYR A 200 -1.99 -19.27 -7.30
C TYR A 200 -0.79 -20.06 -6.77
N SER A 201 -0.82 -21.38 -6.96
CA SER A 201 0.30 -22.22 -6.59
C SER A 201 1.49 -21.88 -7.50
N LEU A 202 2.69 -21.75 -6.93
CA LEU A 202 3.96 -21.55 -7.65
C LEU A 202 4.11 -22.44 -8.91
N PRO A 203 3.63 -23.69 -8.94
CA PRO A 203 3.64 -24.52 -10.15
C PRO A 203 2.81 -23.96 -11.31
N ARG A 204 1.64 -23.34 -11.06
CA ARG A 204 0.84 -22.71 -12.13
C ARG A 204 1.53 -21.47 -12.70
N LEU A 205 2.25 -20.73 -11.84
CA LEU A 205 3.10 -19.61 -12.22
C LEU A 205 4.24 -20.03 -13.12
N ALA A 206 5.00 -21.03 -12.69
CA ALA A 206 6.07 -21.60 -13.49
C ALA A 206 5.53 -22.16 -14.83
N GLY A 207 4.39 -22.85 -14.79
CA GLY A 207 3.75 -23.43 -15.97
C GLY A 207 3.37 -22.40 -17.03
N GLY A 208 2.68 -21.32 -16.65
CA GLY A 208 2.30 -20.25 -17.58
C GLY A 208 3.51 -19.56 -18.21
N VAL A 209 4.56 -19.31 -17.43
CA VAL A 209 5.81 -18.71 -17.90
C VAL A 209 6.53 -19.64 -18.89
N ILE A 210 6.65 -20.93 -18.58
CA ILE A 210 7.30 -21.92 -19.45
C ILE A 210 6.56 -22.03 -20.78
N VAL A 211 5.22 -22.12 -20.75
CA VAL A 211 4.39 -22.14 -21.95
C VAL A 211 4.63 -20.90 -22.81
N GLY A 212 4.72 -19.73 -22.18
CA GLY A 212 5.01 -18.48 -22.88
C GLY A 212 6.37 -18.46 -23.59
N ILE A 213 7.42 -18.90 -22.90
CA ILE A 213 8.78 -18.99 -23.46
C ILE A 213 8.80 -19.95 -24.65
N VAL A 214 8.19 -21.13 -24.52
CA VAL A 214 8.14 -22.14 -25.59
C VAL A 214 7.42 -21.59 -26.82
N ILE A 215 6.24 -20.97 -26.63
CA ILE A 215 5.46 -20.40 -27.73
C ILE A 215 6.19 -19.26 -28.41
N GLY A 216 6.82 -18.37 -27.62
CA GLY A 216 7.65 -17.29 -28.16
C GLY A 216 8.80 -17.82 -29.00
N ALA A 217 9.50 -18.85 -28.50
CA ALA A 217 10.63 -19.46 -29.20
C ALA A 217 10.22 -20.15 -30.51
N VAL A 218 9.13 -20.93 -30.48
CA VAL A 218 8.54 -21.56 -31.66
C VAL A 218 8.09 -20.50 -32.66
N GLY A 219 7.40 -19.46 -32.19
CA GLY A 219 6.95 -18.34 -33.02
C GLY A 219 8.12 -17.66 -33.73
N GLY A 220 9.17 -17.29 -32.99
CA GLY A 220 10.37 -16.65 -33.55
C GLY A 220 11.07 -17.50 -34.60
N ARG A 221 11.19 -18.82 -34.36
CA ARG A 221 11.75 -19.76 -35.35
C ARG A 221 10.89 -19.89 -36.60
N LEU A 222 9.57 -19.98 -36.43
CA LEU A 222 8.64 -20.08 -37.56
C LEU A 222 8.67 -18.81 -38.42
N THR A 223 8.73 -17.64 -37.78
CA THR A 223 8.90 -16.34 -38.44
C THR A 223 10.20 -16.29 -39.23
N ASN A 224 11.31 -16.78 -38.67
CA ASN A 224 12.60 -16.83 -39.37
C ASN A 224 12.54 -17.76 -40.60
N LEU A 225 12.00 -18.98 -40.46
CA LEU A 225 11.87 -19.94 -41.56
C LEU A 225 10.97 -19.46 -42.71
N THR A 226 10.04 -18.55 -42.41
CA THR A 226 9.11 -17.98 -43.39
C THR A 226 9.49 -16.57 -43.84
N SER A 227 10.67 -16.08 -43.41
CA SER A 227 11.23 -14.82 -43.89
C SER A 227 11.45 -14.88 -45.41
N GLY A 228 11.17 -13.76 -46.10
CA GLY A 228 11.21 -13.71 -47.57
C GLY A 228 9.93 -14.17 -48.29
N SER A 229 8.88 -14.60 -47.59
CA SER A 229 7.62 -15.06 -48.19
C SER A 229 6.39 -14.30 -47.66
N VAL A 230 5.32 -14.22 -48.47
CA VAL A 230 3.99 -13.73 -48.06
C VAL A 230 3.40 -14.59 -46.92
N THR A 231 3.90 -15.82 -46.75
CA THR A 231 3.52 -16.70 -45.64
C THR A 231 3.87 -16.13 -44.27
N LEU A 232 4.84 -15.22 -44.19
CA LEU A 232 5.21 -14.53 -42.96
C LEU A 232 4.01 -13.80 -42.33
N GLY A 233 3.23 -13.09 -43.15
CA GLY A 233 2.03 -12.40 -42.68
C GLY A 233 0.96 -13.35 -42.14
N MET A 234 0.79 -14.53 -42.75
CA MET A 234 -0.14 -15.54 -42.23
C MET A 234 0.33 -16.11 -40.90
N VAL A 235 1.64 -16.39 -40.78
CA VAL A 235 2.27 -16.90 -39.55
C VAL A 235 2.11 -15.93 -38.38
N ILE A 236 2.22 -14.62 -38.62
CA ILE A 236 2.12 -13.60 -37.57
C ILE A 236 0.64 -13.23 -37.30
N GLY A 237 -0.15 -13.07 -38.37
CA GLY A 237 -1.51 -12.55 -38.33
C GLY A 237 -2.55 -13.54 -37.80
N LEU A 238 -2.45 -14.83 -38.14
CA LEU A 238 -3.42 -15.84 -37.69
C LEU A 238 -3.39 -16.05 -36.17
N PRO A 239 -2.22 -16.29 -35.53
CA PRO A 239 -2.16 -16.45 -34.08
C PRO A 239 -2.63 -15.20 -33.34
N PHE A 240 -2.26 -14.01 -33.82
CA PHE A 240 -2.72 -12.75 -33.25
C PHE A 240 -4.25 -12.59 -33.36
N GLY A 241 -4.82 -12.90 -34.52
CA GLY A 241 -6.27 -12.91 -34.73
C GLY A 241 -6.98 -13.88 -33.78
N VAL A 242 -6.49 -15.11 -33.65
CA VAL A 242 -7.04 -16.11 -32.71
C VAL A 242 -6.95 -15.63 -31.26
N ALA A 243 -5.84 -15.00 -30.89
CA ALA A 243 -5.63 -14.46 -29.56
C ALA A 243 -6.66 -13.33 -29.26
N VAL A 244 -6.89 -12.41 -30.20
CA VAL A 244 -7.92 -11.36 -30.10
C VAL A 244 -9.34 -11.95 -30.11
N LEU A 245 -9.58 -13.01 -30.88
CA LEU A 245 -10.86 -13.73 -30.90
C LEU A 245 -11.19 -14.29 -29.52
N TRP A 246 -10.22 -14.98 -28.91
CA TRP A 246 -10.38 -15.57 -27.59
C TRP A 246 -10.70 -14.50 -26.55
N ARG A 247 -10.01 -13.36 -26.59
CA ARG A 247 -10.21 -12.26 -25.64
C ARG A 247 -11.55 -11.56 -25.81
N THR A 248 -11.82 -11.07 -27.01
CA THR A 248 -12.97 -10.19 -27.26
C THR A 248 -14.27 -10.96 -27.47
N ARG A 249 -14.18 -12.28 -27.70
CA ARG A 249 -15.28 -13.15 -28.16
C ARG A 249 -15.98 -12.61 -29.42
N SER A 250 -15.30 -11.75 -30.19
CA SER A 250 -15.87 -11.06 -31.34
C SER A 250 -15.10 -11.39 -32.61
N TRP A 251 -15.74 -12.19 -33.48
CA TRP A 251 -15.15 -12.65 -34.73
C TRP A 251 -14.74 -11.50 -35.66
N GLY A 252 -15.58 -10.48 -35.80
CA GLY A 252 -15.30 -9.34 -36.67
C GLY A 252 -14.01 -8.59 -36.29
N ARG A 253 -13.82 -8.28 -35.00
CA ARG A 253 -12.61 -7.56 -34.55
C ARG A 253 -11.35 -8.43 -34.70
N SER A 254 -11.48 -9.72 -34.44
CA SER A 254 -10.37 -10.66 -34.54
C SER A 254 -9.84 -10.83 -35.96
N LEU A 255 -10.74 -10.93 -36.95
CA LEU A 255 -10.38 -11.06 -38.35
C LEU A 255 -9.71 -9.78 -38.87
N ILE A 256 -10.27 -8.61 -38.53
CA ILE A 256 -9.69 -7.31 -38.92
C ILE A 256 -8.30 -7.15 -38.30
N ALA A 257 -8.16 -7.44 -37.01
CA ALA A 257 -6.89 -7.30 -36.30
C ALA A 257 -5.81 -8.27 -36.83
N GLY A 258 -6.18 -9.54 -37.02
CA GLY A 258 -5.27 -10.55 -37.58
C GLY A 258 -4.88 -10.24 -39.03
N TRP A 259 -5.82 -9.75 -39.85
CA TRP A 259 -5.52 -9.33 -41.22
C TRP A 259 -4.59 -8.12 -41.27
N LEU A 260 -4.85 -7.08 -40.47
CA LEU A 260 -3.98 -5.90 -40.41
C LEU A 260 -2.55 -6.25 -39.99
N VAL A 261 -2.40 -7.07 -38.94
CA VAL A 261 -1.09 -7.54 -38.47
C VAL A 261 -0.40 -8.43 -39.51
N GLY A 262 -1.15 -9.28 -40.20
CA GLY A 262 -0.61 -10.13 -41.26
C GLY A 262 -0.16 -9.35 -42.49
N VAL A 263 -0.95 -8.37 -42.95
CA VAL A 263 -0.56 -7.48 -44.04
C VAL A 263 0.68 -6.68 -43.66
N ALA A 264 0.71 -6.11 -42.46
CA ALA A 264 1.89 -5.42 -41.95
C ALA A 264 3.12 -6.34 -41.96
N GLY A 265 3.02 -7.55 -41.42
CA GLY A 265 4.12 -8.52 -41.41
C GLY A 265 4.61 -8.93 -42.82
N SER A 266 3.70 -9.08 -43.79
CA SER A 266 4.06 -9.40 -45.18
C SER A 266 4.81 -8.26 -45.88
N LEU A 267 4.58 -7.01 -45.47
CA LEU A 267 5.23 -5.85 -46.08
C LEU A 267 6.75 -5.75 -45.77
N ILE A 268 7.25 -6.47 -44.75
CA ILE A 268 8.70 -6.58 -44.45
C ILE A 268 9.47 -7.06 -45.68
N ASN A 269 8.92 -8.05 -46.38
CA ASN A 269 9.63 -8.72 -47.47
C ASN A 269 9.49 -7.97 -48.81
N LEU A 270 8.59 -6.98 -48.90
CA LEU A 270 8.28 -6.27 -50.15
C LEU A 270 9.05 -4.96 -50.31
N THR A 271 9.66 -4.44 -49.25
CA THR A 271 10.29 -3.11 -49.25
C THR A 271 11.80 -3.19 -49.41
N ASN A 272 12.26 -3.51 -50.62
CA ASN A 272 13.64 -3.22 -51.01
C ASN A 272 13.72 -1.77 -51.51
N ILE A 273 14.40 -0.91 -50.74
CA ILE A 273 15.00 0.37 -51.16
C ILE A 273 14.05 1.59 -51.22
N SER A 274 13.91 2.34 -50.12
CA SER A 274 13.62 3.81 -50.05
C SER A 274 13.32 4.27 -48.60
N LEU A 275 13.30 5.59 -48.31
CA LEU A 275 12.93 6.15 -46.98
C LEU A 275 11.51 5.76 -46.50
N THR A 276 10.62 5.33 -47.40
CA THR A 276 9.32 4.74 -47.03
C THR A 276 9.45 3.31 -46.52
N ALA A 277 10.53 2.59 -46.88
CA ALA A 277 10.83 1.25 -46.39
C ALA A 277 11.04 1.24 -44.87
N SER A 278 11.70 2.25 -44.29
CA SER A 278 11.97 2.27 -42.85
C SER A 278 10.70 2.38 -41.99
N LEU A 279 9.69 3.15 -42.42
CA LEU A 279 8.40 3.22 -41.71
C LEU A 279 7.62 1.90 -41.84
N VAL A 280 7.65 1.29 -43.02
CA VAL A 280 6.98 0.01 -43.27
C VAL A 280 7.65 -1.12 -42.48
N GLU A 281 8.98 -1.17 -42.45
CA GLU A 281 9.75 -2.09 -41.60
C GLU A 281 9.45 -1.90 -40.11
N MET A 282 9.33 -0.65 -39.63
CA MET A 282 8.95 -0.37 -38.24
C MET A 282 7.53 -0.86 -37.92
N LEU A 283 6.55 -0.59 -38.79
CA LEU A 283 5.17 -1.06 -38.62
C LEU A 283 5.09 -2.58 -38.60
N ALA A 284 5.89 -3.22 -39.42
CA ALA A 284 5.87 -4.66 -39.55
C ALA A 284 6.64 -5.37 -38.43
N LEU A 285 7.77 -4.79 -37.98
CA LEU A 285 8.44 -5.18 -36.75
C LEU A 285 7.50 -5.04 -35.55
N THR A 286 6.68 -3.97 -35.51
CA THR A 286 5.63 -3.80 -34.49
C THR A 286 4.62 -4.94 -34.54
N ALA A 287 4.13 -5.28 -35.74
CA ALA A 287 3.18 -6.36 -35.93
C ALA A 287 3.75 -7.71 -35.45
N LEU A 288 5.03 -7.97 -35.75
CA LEU A 288 5.75 -9.14 -35.28
C LEU A 288 5.86 -9.18 -33.75
N LEU A 289 6.39 -8.11 -33.14
CA LEU A 289 6.52 -8.01 -31.67
C LEU A 289 5.16 -8.10 -30.98
N SER A 290 4.11 -7.53 -31.59
CA SER A 290 2.73 -7.61 -31.09
C SER A 290 2.22 -9.03 -31.05
N SER A 291 2.42 -9.78 -32.13
CA SER A 291 2.02 -11.19 -32.20
C SER A 291 2.80 -12.05 -31.20
N LEU A 292 4.13 -11.88 -31.17
CA LEU A 292 5.02 -12.61 -30.25
C LEU A 292 4.74 -12.32 -28.78
N PHE A 293 4.23 -11.14 -28.43
CA PHE A 293 3.81 -10.82 -27.06
C PHE A 293 2.40 -11.35 -26.75
N THR A 294 1.45 -11.09 -27.65
CA THR A 294 0.01 -11.29 -27.42
C THR A 294 -0.35 -12.76 -27.23
N VAL A 295 0.19 -13.65 -28.06
CA VAL A 295 -0.17 -15.07 -28.02
C VAL A 295 0.29 -15.73 -26.71
N PRO A 296 1.57 -15.60 -26.30
CA PRO A 296 2.01 -16.06 -24.98
C PRO A 296 1.24 -15.41 -23.83
N TYR A 297 0.94 -14.11 -23.92
CA TYR A 297 0.25 -13.38 -22.86
C TYR A 297 -1.14 -13.97 -22.59
N ILE A 298 -1.97 -14.12 -23.61
CA ILE A 298 -3.37 -14.56 -23.44
C ILE A 298 -3.42 -16.02 -22.96
N LEU A 299 -2.54 -16.87 -23.48
CA LEU A 299 -2.45 -18.26 -23.06
C LEU A 299 -2.04 -18.37 -21.59
N ALA A 300 -0.98 -17.68 -21.15
CA ALA A 300 -0.55 -17.73 -19.76
C ALA A 300 -1.54 -17.03 -18.81
N GLU A 301 -2.20 -15.95 -19.26
CA GLU A 301 -3.28 -15.30 -18.51
C GLU A 301 -4.44 -16.27 -18.24
N SER A 302 -4.81 -17.08 -19.22
CA SER A 302 -5.89 -18.06 -19.05
C SER A 302 -5.56 -19.17 -18.03
N ILE A 303 -4.27 -19.47 -17.84
CA ILE A 303 -3.80 -20.55 -16.96
C ILE A 303 -3.60 -20.06 -15.52
N ALA A 304 -2.97 -18.91 -15.37
CA ALA A 304 -2.46 -18.44 -14.08
C ALA A 304 -2.71 -16.95 -13.79
N GLY A 305 -3.49 -16.27 -14.64
CA GLY A 305 -3.93 -14.90 -14.42
C GLY A 305 -3.01 -13.84 -15.06
N PRO A 306 -3.38 -12.55 -14.96
CA PRO A 306 -2.78 -11.47 -15.76
C PRO A 306 -1.27 -11.31 -15.59
N TRP A 307 -0.74 -11.60 -14.41
CA TRP A 307 0.70 -11.52 -14.14
C TRP A 307 1.47 -12.62 -14.88
N ALA A 308 0.90 -13.83 -15.01
CA ALA A 308 1.51 -14.93 -15.76
C ALA A 308 1.55 -14.57 -17.24
N GLY A 309 0.45 -13.98 -17.73
CA GLY A 309 0.37 -13.39 -19.06
C GLY A 309 1.47 -12.37 -19.30
N ALA A 310 1.64 -11.40 -18.39
CA ALA A 310 2.65 -10.36 -18.52
C ALA A 310 4.08 -10.92 -18.63
N MET A 311 4.43 -11.86 -17.76
CA MET A 311 5.74 -12.51 -17.77
C MET A 311 5.95 -13.37 -19.01
N ALA A 312 4.96 -14.19 -19.37
CA ALA A 312 4.99 -15.03 -20.57
C ALA A 312 5.09 -14.21 -21.86
N GLY A 313 4.34 -13.11 -21.94
CA GLY A 313 4.38 -12.16 -23.06
C GLY A 313 5.74 -11.51 -23.20
N ALA A 314 6.31 -10.98 -22.11
CA ALA A 314 7.60 -10.28 -22.15
C ALA A 314 8.78 -11.23 -22.46
N LEU A 315 8.79 -12.42 -21.85
CA LEU A 315 9.83 -13.42 -22.09
C LEU A 315 9.68 -14.11 -23.44
N GLY A 316 8.45 -14.45 -23.81
CA GLY A 316 8.11 -15.03 -25.10
C GLY A 316 8.45 -14.10 -26.25
N SER A 317 8.13 -12.80 -26.14
CA SER A 317 8.47 -11.82 -27.16
C SER A 317 9.96 -11.55 -27.24
N GLY A 318 10.65 -11.40 -26.10
CA GLY A 318 12.11 -11.22 -26.08
C GLY A 318 12.86 -12.41 -26.65
N GLY A 319 12.50 -13.63 -26.24
CA GLY A 319 13.11 -14.86 -26.74
C GLY A 319 12.79 -15.14 -28.21
N GLY A 320 11.53 -14.93 -28.62
CA GLY A 320 11.10 -15.09 -30.00
C GLY A 320 11.75 -14.07 -30.94
N PHE A 321 11.85 -12.82 -30.52
CA PHE A 321 12.53 -11.78 -31.28
C PHE A 321 14.02 -12.07 -31.44
N PHE A 322 14.68 -12.53 -30.37
CA PHE A 322 16.08 -12.94 -30.47
C PHE A 322 16.28 -14.05 -31.52
N LEU A 323 15.46 -15.11 -31.46
CA LEU A 323 15.59 -16.23 -32.40
C LEU A 323 15.25 -15.84 -33.85
N TYR A 324 14.45 -14.79 -34.03
CA TYR A 324 14.19 -14.21 -35.35
C TYR A 324 15.43 -13.49 -35.90
N VAL A 325 16.09 -12.65 -35.10
CA VAL A 325 17.25 -11.84 -35.52
C VAL A 325 18.55 -12.67 -35.56
N PHE A 326 18.71 -13.62 -34.64
CA PHE A 326 19.93 -14.41 -34.44
C PHE A 326 19.63 -15.92 -34.46
N PRO A 327 19.26 -16.49 -35.62
CA PRO A 327 18.81 -17.89 -35.71
C PRO A 327 19.92 -18.90 -35.38
N ASP A 328 21.19 -18.57 -35.61
CA ASP A 328 22.31 -19.49 -35.43
C ASP A 328 22.95 -19.41 -34.03
N GLN A 329 22.47 -18.48 -33.19
CA GLN A 329 23.07 -18.22 -31.89
C GLN A 329 22.47 -19.09 -30.78
N PRO A 330 23.27 -19.45 -29.75
CA PRO A 330 22.79 -20.27 -28.66
C PRO A 330 21.76 -19.49 -27.82
N PHE A 331 20.64 -20.14 -27.50
CA PHE A 331 19.54 -19.53 -26.76
C PHE A 331 19.82 -19.36 -25.25
N GLY A 332 20.84 -20.05 -24.74
CA GLY A 332 21.17 -20.12 -23.31
C GLY A 332 21.42 -18.76 -22.63
N PRO A 333 22.27 -17.87 -23.18
CA PRO A 333 22.53 -16.56 -22.59
C PRO A 333 21.28 -15.69 -22.43
N ILE A 334 20.40 -15.64 -23.44
CA ILE A 334 19.16 -14.83 -23.36
C ILE A 334 18.25 -15.37 -22.27
N LEU A 335 18.11 -16.68 -22.16
CA LEU A 335 17.34 -17.30 -21.09
C LEU A 335 17.91 -16.91 -19.72
N LEU A 336 19.23 -16.95 -19.56
CA LEU A 336 19.87 -16.56 -18.31
C LEU A 336 19.62 -15.09 -17.96
N PHE A 337 19.81 -14.16 -18.91
CA PHE A 337 19.59 -12.73 -18.67
C PHE A 337 18.12 -12.37 -18.50
N SER A 338 17.23 -13.04 -19.21
CA SER A 338 15.79 -12.83 -19.09
C SER A 338 15.24 -13.39 -17.77
N LEU A 339 15.68 -14.58 -17.35
CA LEU A 339 15.39 -15.10 -16.01
C LEU A 339 15.99 -14.21 -14.92
N GLY A 340 17.20 -13.71 -15.11
CA GLY A 340 17.84 -12.76 -14.21
C GLY A 340 17.04 -11.46 -14.06
N GLY A 341 16.59 -10.87 -15.17
CA GLY A 341 15.75 -9.67 -15.15
C GLY A 341 14.37 -9.93 -14.53
N VAL A 342 13.78 -11.09 -14.77
CA VAL A 342 12.54 -11.52 -14.10
C VAL A 342 12.72 -11.61 -12.60
N LEU A 343 13.77 -12.30 -12.13
CA LEU A 343 14.08 -12.43 -10.71
C LEU A 343 14.30 -11.04 -10.08
N LEU A 344 14.99 -10.14 -10.78
CA LEU A 344 15.21 -8.77 -10.32
C LEU A 344 13.89 -8.00 -10.16
N GLY A 345 12.95 -8.14 -11.08
CA GLY A 345 11.65 -7.48 -10.96
C GLY A 345 10.67 -8.16 -10.01
N LEU A 346 10.72 -9.49 -9.86
CA LEU A 346 9.96 -10.21 -8.82
C LEU A 346 10.41 -9.78 -7.42
N THR A 347 11.72 -9.60 -7.25
CA THR A 347 12.31 -9.13 -5.98
C THR A 347 12.20 -7.61 -5.78
N LEU A 348 11.78 -6.85 -6.80
CA LEU A 348 11.59 -5.39 -6.73
C LEU A 348 10.70 -4.99 -5.57
N ALA A 349 9.61 -5.72 -5.32
CA ALA A 349 8.71 -5.43 -4.20
C ALA A 349 9.37 -5.59 -2.81
N TRP A 350 10.50 -6.30 -2.73
CA TRP A 350 11.21 -6.56 -1.48
C TRP A 350 12.38 -5.59 -1.28
N TRP A 351 13.20 -5.36 -2.31
CA TRP A 351 14.35 -4.47 -2.19
C TRP A 351 14.00 -3.00 -2.40
N ARG A 352 12.96 -2.66 -3.18
CA ARG A 352 12.58 -1.27 -3.42
C ARG A 352 12.24 -0.51 -2.13
N PRO A 353 11.43 -1.04 -1.18
CA PRO A 353 11.19 -0.37 0.10
C PRO A 353 12.47 -0.11 0.89
N VAL A 354 13.49 -0.96 0.75
CA VAL A 354 14.78 -0.83 1.45
C VAL A 354 15.65 0.22 0.78
N VAL A 355 15.79 0.18 -0.54
CA VAL A 355 16.62 1.12 -1.31
C VAL A 355 16.03 2.53 -1.28
N MET A 356 14.70 2.66 -1.35
CA MET A 356 14.03 3.95 -1.29
C MET A 356 13.86 4.49 0.13
N TYR A 357 14.03 3.66 1.16
CA TYR A 357 13.84 4.06 2.56
C TYR A 357 14.62 5.32 2.97
N PRO A 358 15.95 5.43 2.75
CA PRO A 358 16.69 6.63 3.19
C PRO A 358 16.18 7.90 2.50
N LEU A 359 15.79 7.82 1.23
CA LEU A 359 15.25 8.95 0.47
C LEU A 359 13.87 9.34 1.01
N VAL A 360 13.02 8.36 1.29
CA VAL A 360 11.67 8.56 1.84
C VAL A 360 11.74 9.15 3.26
N VAL A 361 12.62 8.63 4.12
CA VAL A 361 12.84 9.17 5.47
C VAL A 361 13.37 10.60 5.40
N GLY A 362 14.32 10.88 4.50
CA GLY A 362 14.83 12.24 4.30
C GLY A 362 13.73 13.21 3.85
N TRP A 363 12.88 12.80 2.92
CA TRP A 363 11.72 13.59 2.49
C TRP A 363 10.74 13.86 3.64
N ASN A 364 10.37 12.83 4.40
CA ASN A 364 9.45 12.97 5.52
C ASN A 364 10.02 13.86 6.62
N TYR A 365 11.32 13.77 6.89
CA TYR A 365 12.00 14.65 7.83
C TYR A 365 11.95 16.12 7.41
N VAL A 366 12.16 16.40 6.11
CA VAL A 366 12.03 17.76 5.57
C VAL A 366 10.60 18.28 5.75
N LEU A 367 9.58 17.47 5.48
CA LEU A 367 8.18 17.84 5.70
C LEU A 367 7.91 18.16 7.18
N TYR A 368 8.38 17.30 8.08
CA TYR A 368 8.24 17.51 9.52
C TYR A 368 8.89 18.84 9.97
N ARG A 369 10.12 19.14 9.53
CA ARG A 369 10.80 20.40 9.82
C ARG A 369 10.07 21.62 9.26
N LEU A 370 9.50 21.51 8.06
CA LEU A 370 8.71 22.58 7.47
C LEU A 370 7.42 22.83 8.27
N ASP A 371 6.75 21.77 8.73
CA ASP A 371 5.54 21.90 9.53
C ASP A 371 5.80 22.45 10.93
N GLN A 372 6.92 22.09 11.57
CA GLN A 372 7.36 22.71 12.84
C GLN A 372 7.44 24.25 12.72
N ALA A 373 7.90 24.77 11.58
CA ALA A 373 7.99 26.22 11.36
C ALA A 373 6.66 26.86 10.89
N ARG A 374 5.77 26.08 10.28
CA ARG A 374 4.53 26.59 9.66
C ARG A 374 3.33 26.58 10.59
N LEU A 375 3.16 25.51 11.36
CA LEU A 375 1.98 25.29 12.21
C LEU A 375 1.81 26.37 13.30
N PRO A 376 2.88 26.82 14.01
CA PRO A 376 2.74 27.91 14.97
C PRO A 376 2.26 29.23 14.34
N ASN A 377 2.50 29.40 13.04
CA ASN A 377 2.08 30.58 12.27
C ASN A 377 0.66 30.44 11.66
N GLY A 378 -0.12 29.44 12.09
CA GLY A 378 -1.49 29.21 11.63
C GLY A 378 -1.62 28.72 10.17
N ARG A 379 -0.53 28.25 9.56
CA ARG A 379 -0.54 27.73 8.19
C ARG A 379 -0.99 26.26 8.15
N THR A 380 -1.53 25.84 7.00
CA THR A 380 -1.97 24.45 6.78
C THR A 380 -0.80 23.47 6.77
N SER A 381 -1.01 22.28 7.35
CA SER A 381 0.02 21.24 7.41
C SER A 381 0.36 20.67 6.02
N LEU A 382 1.58 20.17 5.88
CA LEU A 382 2.04 19.45 4.70
C LEU A 382 1.91 17.93 4.84
N LEU A 383 1.26 17.44 5.90
CA LEU A 383 1.14 16.02 6.24
C LEU A 383 0.60 15.17 5.08
N ARG A 384 -0.28 15.71 4.24
CA ARG A 384 -0.79 15.02 3.03
C ARG A 384 0.30 14.55 2.04
N TRP A 385 1.48 15.16 2.08
CA TRP A 385 2.61 14.79 1.21
C TRP A 385 3.55 13.77 1.84
N HIS A 386 3.26 13.35 3.07
CA HIS A 386 4.02 12.33 3.78
C HIS A 386 3.85 10.97 3.09
N SER A 387 4.93 10.18 3.01
CA SER A 387 4.93 8.90 2.30
C SER A 387 3.96 7.86 2.84
N ALA A 388 3.51 8.05 4.08
CA ALA A 388 2.50 7.19 4.71
C ALA A 388 1.16 7.19 3.94
N PHE A 389 0.85 8.26 3.20
CA PHE A 389 -0.42 8.39 2.47
C PHE A 389 -0.33 8.03 1.00
N TRP A 390 0.88 7.87 0.44
CA TRP A 390 1.04 7.59 -0.99
C TRP A 390 1.92 6.39 -1.33
N ASP A 391 2.74 5.88 -0.41
CA ASP A 391 3.54 4.67 -0.64
C ASP A 391 2.88 3.44 -0.02
N GLU A 392 1.98 2.80 -0.78
CA GLU A 392 1.23 1.62 -0.34
C GLU A 392 2.12 0.37 -0.15
N PHE A 393 3.34 0.40 -0.69
CA PHE A 393 4.24 -0.74 -0.65
C PHE A 393 5.28 -0.65 0.46
N GLN A 394 5.37 0.49 1.15
CA GLN A 394 6.29 0.64 2.26
C GLN A 394 5.87 -0.24 3.45
N ARG A 395 6.64 -1.30 3.69
CA ARG A 395 6.41 -2.24 4.80
C ARG A 395 7.20 -1.86 6.05
N LEU A 396 8.29 -1.10 5.89
CA LEU A 396 9.12 -0.68 7.00
C LEU A 396 8.40 0.43 7.79
N PRO A 397 8.57 0.46 9.12
CA PRO A 397 8.05 1.53 9.95
C PRO A 397 8.66 2.87 9.51
N LEU A 398 7.82 3.87 9.26
CA LEU A 398 8.28 5.22 8.92
C LEU A 398 8.67 5.97 10.20
N LEU A 399 9.97 6.09 10.45
CA LEU A 399 10.50 6.75 11.65
C LEU A 399 10.05 8.23 11.71
N GLY A 400 9.59 8.66 12.88
CA GLY A 400 9.16 10.03 13.14
C GLY A 400 7.73 10.38 12.71
N LEU A 401 6.99 9.44 12.11
CA LEU A 401 5.58 9.65 11.76
C LEU A 401 4.71 9.94 13.00
N ASN A 402 4.95 9.24 14.10
CA ASN A 402 4.32 9.49 15.41
C ASN A 402 4.51 10.94 15.90
N ASN A 403 5.73 11.47 15.79
CA ASN A 403 6.07 12.85 16.17
C ASN A 403 5.45 13.88 15.23
N HIS A 404 5.31 13.57 13.94
CA HIS A 404 4.63 14.45 12.99
C HIS A 404 3.12 14.47 13.23
N LEU A 405 2.51 13.32 13.52
CA LEU A 405 1.09 13.23 13.86
C LEU A 405 0.75 13.99 15.13
N SER A 406 1.51 13.78 16.22
CA SER A 406 1.32 14.52 17.48
C SER A 406 1.47 16.04 17.30
N LEU A 407 2.46 16.48 16.52
CA LEU A 407 2.63 17.90 16.17
C LEU A 407 1.39 18.45 15.44
N VAL A 408 0.87 17.72 14.45
CA VAL A 408 -0.30 18.15 13.69
C VAL A 408 -1.55 18.17 14.57
N LEU A 409 -1.73 17.18 15.44
CA LEU A 409 -2.85 17.10 16.37
C LEU A 409 -2.86 18.26 17.37
N ALA A 410 -1.69 18.72 17.81
CA ALA A 410 -1.56 19.86 18.72
C ALA A 410 -2.06 21.20 18.12
N TYR A 411 -1.98 21.38 16.80
CA TYR A 411 -2.38 22.64 16.14
C TYR A 411 -3.66 22.51 15.29
N GLN A 412 -3.93 21.34 14.71
CA GLN A 412 -5.03 21.08 13.76
C GLN A 412 -5.66 19.72 14.07
N VAL A 413 -6.50 19.69 15.12
CA VAL A 413 -7.15 18.48 15.63
C VAL A 413 -7.96 17.74 14.55
N GLU A 414 -8.75 18.45 13.73
CA GLU A 414 -9.58 17.81 12.68
C GLU A 414 -8.75 17.08 11.62
N LEU A 415 -7.64 17.69 11.18
CA LEU A 415 -6.77 17.09 10.16
C LEU A 415 -5.97 15.93 10.74
N GLY A 416 -5.48 16.07 11.98
CA GLY A 416 -4.77 15.00 12.68
C GLY A 416 -5.65 13.78 12.95
N THR A 417 -6.91 13.98 13.37
CA THR A 417 -7.86 12.88 13.62
C THR A 417 -8.23 12.13 12.34
N ALA A 418 -8.47 12.84 11.23
CA ALA A 418 -8.68 12.21 9.92
C ALA A 418 -7.46 11.38 9.47
N ALA A 419 -6.24 11.88 9.71
CA ALA A 419 -5.01 11.16 9.42
C ALA A 419 -4.85 9.89 10.28
N LEU A 420 -5.17 9.97 11.58
CA LEU A 420 -5.14 8.82 12.49
C LEU A 420 -6.12 7.72 12.06
N GLU A 421 -7.36 8.09 11.73
CA GLU A 421 -8.38 7.14 11.30
C GLU A 421 -7.92 6.39 10.04
N HIS A 422 -7.39 7.10 9.04
CA HIS A 422 -6.86 6.48 7.83
C HIS A 422 -5.69 5.52 8.13
N LEU A 423 -4.72 5.95 8.93
CA LEU A 423 -3.51 5.17 9.25
C LEU A 423 -3.79 3.96 10.16
N SER A 424 -4.86 4.00 10.97
CA SER A 424 -5.26 2.92 11.88
C SER A 424 -5.58 1.61 11.14
N SER A 425 -6.14 1.72 9.94
CA SER A 425 -6.49 0.59 9.06
C SER A 425 -5.30 0.08 8.23
N GLY A 426 -4.22 0.87 8.15
CA GLY A 426 -3.10 0.65 7.26
C GLY A 426 -1.92 -0.12 7.87
N ARG A 427 -0.84 -0.23 7.09
CA ARG A 427 0.42 -0.87 7.54
C ARG A 427 1.17 -0.06 8.58
N GLN A 428 0.93 1.24 8.65
CA GLN A 428 1.56 2.17 9.59
C GLN A 428 0.72 2.38 10.86
N ARG A 429 -0.17 1.43 11.20
CA ARG A 429 -1.02 1.46 12.40
C ARG A 429 -0.25 1.71 13.70
N TRP A 430 1.00 1.26 13.77
CA TRP A 430 1.86 1.45 14.95
C TRP A 430 2.09 2.93 15.25
N ALA A 431 2.25 3.78 14.23
CA ALA A 431 2.49 5.20 14.41
C ALA A 431 1.23 5.95 14.84
N ALA A 432 0.07 5.51 14.33
CA ALA A 432 -1.22 6.02 14.80
C ALA A 432 -1.48 5.64 16.26
N GLN A 433 -1.17 4.40 16.64
CA GLN A 433 -1.27 3.94 18.03
C GLN A 433 -0.33 4.71 18.97
N GLU A 434 0.94 4.90 18.59
CA GLU A 434 1.89 5.68 19.39
C GLU A 434 1.48 7.14 19.53
N ALA A 435 1.03 7.78 18.45
CA ALA A 435 0.54 9.15 18.50
C ALA A 435 -0.70 9.29 19.39
N GLN A 436 -1.62 8.32 19.35
CA GLN A 436 -2.78 8.29 20.24
C GLN A 436 -2.39 8.12 21.71
N ILE A 437 -1.46 7.20 22.01
CA ILE A 437 -0.95 6.99 23.39
C ILE A 437 -0.32 8.27 23.92
N GLU A 438 0.47 8.98 23.10
CA GLU A 438 1.10 10.24 23.52
C GLU A 438 0.08 11.36 23.73
N LEU A 439 -0.97 11.44 22.90
CA LEU A 439 -2.08 12.39 23.13
C LEU A 439 -2.83 12.09 24.43
N ASP A 440 -3.20 10.83 24.66
CA ASP A 440 -3.89 10.42 25.88
C ASP A 440 -3.01 10.71 27.11
N ALA A 441 -1.70 10.47 27.01
CA ALA A 441 -0.74 10.82 28.08
C ALA A 441 -0.69 12.34 28.33
N GLN A 442 -0.69 13.16 27.29
CA GLN A 442 -0.72 14.62 27.44
C GLN A 442 -2.02 15.11 28.07
N GLN A 443 -3.17 14.55 27.69
CA GLN A 443 -4.46 14.89 28.28
C GLN A 443 -4.49 14.54 29.78
N LEU A 444 -4.05 13.34 30.14
CA LEU A 444 -3.96 12.92 31.55
C LEU A 444 -3.00 13.81 32.35
N ALA A 445 -1.90 14.26 31.75
CA ALA A 445 -0.94 15.17 32.38
C ALA A 445 -1.49 16.59 32.62
N LEU A 446 -2.51 17.03 31.87
CA LEU A 446 -3.16 18.34 32.05
C LEU A 446 -4.24 18.34 33.15
N CYS A 447 -4.53 17.19 33.77
CA CYS A 447 -5.55 17.08 34.81
C CYS A 447 -5.00 17.56 36.18
N ASP A 448 -5.09 18.86 36.43
CA ASP A 448 -4.55 19.49 37.65
C ASP A 448 -5.55 19.52 38.84
N THR A 449 -6.79 19.09 38.65
CA THR A 449 -7.85 19.15 39.67
C THR A 449 -8.58 17.82 39.79
N VAL A 450 -9.14 17.54 40.98
CA VAL A 450 -9.92 16.29 41.21
C VAL A 450 -11.10 16.18 40.25
N ALA A 451 -11.74 17.30 39.90
CA ALA A 451 -12.82 17.33 38.93
C ALA A 451 -12.33 17.01 37.50
N ALA A 452 -11.15 17.53 37.10
CA ALA A 452 -10.54 17.18 35.82
C ALA A 452 -10.15 15.69 35.76
N ILE A 453 -9.59 15.16 36.85
CA ILE A 453 -9.27 13.72 36.97
C ILE A 453 -10.55 12.88 36.85
N ALA A 454 -11.66 13.28 37.46
CA ALA A 454 -12.95 12.59 37.33
C ALA A 454 -13.50 12.61 35.89
N GLY A 455 -13.31 13.72 35.17
CA GLY A 455 -13.75 13.88 33.78
C GLY A 455 -12.92 13.09 32.75
N ALA A 456 -11.66 12.76 33.07
CA ALA A 456 -10.72 12.14 32.14
C ALA A 456 -11.20 10.79 31.56
N ASN A 457 -12.05 10.04 32.26
CA ASN A 457 -12.55 8.75 31.77
C ASN A 457 -13.38 8.82 30.48
N GLN A 458 -13.97 9.98 30.17
CA GLN A 458 -14.82 10.17 28.99
C GLN A 458 -14.00 10.43 27.72
N GLU A 459 -12.76 10.91 27.87
CA GLU A 459 -11.91 11.36 26.75
C GLU A 459 -10.84 10.33 26.36
N VAL A 460 -10.42 9.46 27.30
CA VAL A 460 -9.34 8.49 27.05
C VAL A 460 -9.83 7.31 26.20
N ALA A 461 -9.17 7.07 25.06
CA ALA A 461 -9.47 6.00 24.11
C ALA A 461 -9.00 4.59 24.56
N ALA A 462 -9.25 4.21 25.82
CA ALA A 462 -8.75 2.98 26.45
C ALA A 462 -9.26 1.67 25.79
N GLY A 463 -10.29 1.75 24.94
CA GLY A 463 -10.91 0.61 24.26
C GLY A 463 -10.29 0.24 22.90
N GLU A 464 -9.68 1.19 22.20
CA GLU A 464 -9.31 1.03 20.77
C GLU A 464 -7.84 0.60 20.55
N LEU A 465 -7.01 0.72 21.60
CA LEU A 465 -5.57 0.47 21.52
C LEU A 465 -5.21 -0.99 21.84
N THR A 466 -4.30 -1.57 21.03
CA THR A 466 -3.74 -2.91 21.24
C THR A 466 -2.34 -2.83 21.84
N GLY A 467 -2.11 -3.37 23.04
CA GLY A 467 -0.77 -3.49 23.63
C GLY A 467 -0.70 -3.20 25.14
N PRO A 468 0.50 -3.17 25.74
CA PRO A 468 0.70 -2.90 27.18
C PRO A 468 0.23 -1.49 27.58
N ALA A 469 0.40 -0.50 26.69
CA ALA A 469 -0.10 0.86 26.92
C ALA A 469 -1.62 0.92 27.10
N SER A 470 -2.39 0.01 26.47
CA SER A 470 -3.84 0.00 26.68
C SER A 470 -4.24 -0.55 28.05
N ALA A 471 -3.44 -1.44 28.64
CA ALA A 471 -3.64 -1.86 30.03
C ALA A 471 -3.42 -0.67 30.98
N LEU A 472 -2.37 0.12 30.76
CA LEU A 472 -2.09 1.32 31.55
C LEU A 472 -3.23 2.36 31.41
N LEU A 473 -3.65 2.69 30.18
CA LEU A 473 -4.74 3.63 29.94
C LEU A 473 -6.07 3.16 30.55
N ARG A 474 -6.34 1.85 30.55
CA ARG A 474 -7.49 1.28 31.25
C ARG A 474 -7.38 1.43 32.77
N SER A 475 -6.19 1.28 33.35
CA SER A 475 -5.97 1.53 34.77
C SER A 475 -6.25 2.99 35.13
N PHE A 476 -5.73 3.94 34.36
CA PHE A 476 -6.03 5.38 34.56
C PHE A 476 -7.51 5.70 34.36
N SER A 477 -8.16 5.13 33.34
CA SER A 477 -9.60 5.29 33.10
C SER A 477 -10.45 4.76 34.26
N ARG A 478 -10.10 3.60 34.82
CA ARG A 478 -10.76 3.05 36.02
C ARG A 478 -10.56 3.93 37.25
N ILE A 479 -9.34 4.41 37.49
CA ILE A 479 -9.05 5.33 38.59
C ILE A 479 -9.89 6.60 38.44
N SER A 480 -9.96 7.18 37.24
CA SER A 480 -10.80 8.34 36.94
C SER A 480 -12.29 8.07 37.21
N GLN A 481 -12.81 6.90 36.84
CA GLN A 481 -14.19 6.47 37.18
C GLN A 481 -14.41 6.34 38.69
N ASP A 482 -13.44 5.81 39.42
CA ASP A 482 -13.51 5.71 40.88
C ASP A 482 -13.49 7.10 41.53
N VAL A 483 -12.71 8.05 41.01
CA VAL A 483 -12.71 9.46 41.47
C VAL A 483 -14.07 10.11 41.22
N ASP A 484 -14.67 9.93 40.04
CA ASP A 484 -16.02 10.43 39.75
C ASP A 484 -17.07 9.83 40.70
N ALA A 485 -17.01 8.52 40.94
CA ALA A 485 -17.88 7.85 41.89
C ALA A 485 -17.69 8.35 43.33
N ALA A 486 -16.46 8.70 43.73
CA ALA A 486 -16.15 9.27 45.03
C ALA A 486 -16.71 10.70 45.18
N LEU A 487 -16.57 11.54 44.15
CA LEU A 487 -17.10 12.90 44.15
C LEU A 487 -18.63 12.95 44.23
N ARG A 488 -19.32 11.96 43.67
CA ARG A 488 -20.79 11.84 43.71
C ARG A 488 -21.35 11.39 45.06
N GLN A 489 -20.51 11.02 46.03
CA GLN A 489 -20.98 10.66 47.38
C GLN A 489 -21.62 11.87 48.08
N GLU A 490 -22.74 11.64 48.75
CA GLU A 490 -23.52 12.69 49.43
C GLU A 490 -22.84 13.21 50.71
N SER A 491 -22.23 12.31 51.49
CA SER A 491 -21.56 12.70 52.75
C SER A 491 -20.07 13.00 52.53
N LEU A 492 -19.56 14.01 53.26
CA LEU A 492 -18.15 14.40 53.23
C LEU A 492 -17.26 13.26 53.75
N TYR A 493 -17.69 12.58 54.82
CA TYR A 493 -17.03 11.39 55.34
C TYR A 493 -16.84 10.30 54.27
N ASN A 494 -17.92 9.92 53.56
CA ASN A 494 -17.82 8.88 52.52
C ASN A 494 -16.98 9.34 51.33
N ARG A 495 -17.05 10.63 50.97
CA ARG A 495 -16.21 11.22 49.93
C ARG A 495 -14.73 11.11 50.29
N ARG A 496 -14.34 11.49 51.51
CA ARG A 496 -12.97 11.38 52.02
C ARG A 496 -12.48 9.93 52.03
N LEU A 497 -13.27 8.99 52.57
CA LEU A 497 -12.92 7.58 52.65
C LEU A 497 -12.75 6.92 51.27
N THR A 498 -13.65 7.26 50.33
CA THR A 498 -13.59 6.71 48.98
C THR A 498 -12.39 7.30 48.23
N LEU A 499 -12.14 8.60 48.34
CA LEU A 499 -10.96 9.24 47.74
C LEU A 499 -9.65 8.70 48.30
N SER A 500 -9.55 8.41 49.61
CA SER A 500 -8.34 7.79 50.17
C SER A 500 -8.10 6.38 49.61
N THR A 501 -9.17 5.61 49.37
CA THR A 501 -9.08 4.29 48.74
C THR A 501 -8.57 4.41 47.29
N VAL A 502 -8.96 5.45 46.57
CA VAL A 502 -8.47 5.72 45.20
C VAL A 502 -7.00 6.15 45.23
N GLU A 503 -6.61 6.99 46.20
CA GLU A 503 -5.20 7.35 46.42
C GLU A 503 -4.33 6.11 46.65
N ASP A 504 -4.79 5.15 47.46
CA ASP A 504 -4.09 3.88 47.72
C ASP A 504 -3.94 3.03 46.45
N ARG A 505 -4.97 2.98 45.59
CA ARG A 505 -4.89 2.29 44.28
C ARG A 505 -3.88 2.96 43.36
N LEU A 506 -3.86 4.29 43.31
CA LEU A 506 -2.92 5.05 42.51
C LEU A 506 -1.48 4.89 43.03
N ASN A 507 -1.29 4.80 44.35
CA ASN A 507 -0.03 4.41 44.99
C ASN A 507 0.43 3.00 44.56
N GLY A 508 -0.51 2.04 44.49
CA GLY A 508 -0.27 0.71 43.96
C GLY A 508 0.23 0.76 42.52
N LEU A 509 -0.49 1.48 41.65
CA LEU A 509 -0.12 1.66 40.23
C LEU A 509 1.26 2.33 40.09
N LEU A 510 1.57 3.36 40.89
CA LEU A 510 2.88 4.03 40.87
C LEU A 510 4.02 3.07 41.23
N ARG A 511 3.81 2.18 42.21
CA ARG A 511 4.79 1.14 42.58
C ARG A 511 4.98 0.12 41.46
N GLU A 512 3.91 -0.27 40.78
CA GLU A 512 3.97 -1.15 39.61
C GLU A 512 4.75 -0.49 38.46
N LEU A 513 4.46 0.78 38.15
CA LEU A 513 5.17 1.57 37.13
C LEU A 513 6.65 1.82 37.46
N THR A 514 7.00 1.82 38.75
CA THR A 514 8.40 1.96 39.19
C THR A 514 9.17 0.64 39.04
N ARG A 515 8.47 -0.49 39.13
CA ARG A 515 9.05 -1.83 39.00
C ARG A 515 9.03 -2.37 37.57
N SER A 516 8.16 -1.85 36.71
CA SER A 516 8.05 -2.30 35.32
C SER A 516 9.18 -1.71 34.46
N ASN A 517 9.69 -2.54 33.54
CA ASN A 517 10.63 -2.13 32.49
C ASN A 517 9.90 -1.82 31.17
N GLU A 518 8.61 -1.46 31.24
CA GLU A 518 7.84 -1.17 30.03
C GLU A 518 8.25 0.19 29.45
N PRO A 519 8.34 0.34 28.10
CA PRO A 519 8.79 1.59 27.47
C PRO A 519 7.95 2.81 27.84
N TYR A 520 6.66 2.60 28.12
CA TYR A 520 5.72 3.67 28.46
C TYR A 520 5.71 4.00 29.95
N ALA A 521 6.30 3.16 30.81
CA ALA A 521 6.25 3.36 32.26
C ALA A 521 6.90 4.69 32.69
N ASP A 522 8.00 5.06 32.04
CA ASP A 522 8.70 6.32 32.31
C ASP A 522 7.84 7.56 31.96
N ARG A 523 6.98 7.46 30.95
CA ARG A 523 6.08 8.56 30.54
C ARG A 523 4.88 8.71 31.48
N PHE A 524 4.30 7.61 31.94
CA PHE A 524 3.10 7.62 32.80
C PHE A 524 3.40 7.73 34.31
N ARG A 525 4.63 7.45 34.75
CA ARG A 525 5.06 7.59 36.15
C ARG A 525 4.87 9.02 36.71
N PRO A 526 5.33 10.11 36.05
CA PRO A 526 5.10 11.46 36.58
C PRO A 526 3.60 11.78 36.67
N ILE A 527 2.81 11.38 35.68
CA ILE A 527 1.35 11.60 35.65
C ILE A 527 0.68 10.96 36.88
N ALA A 528 1.01 9.69 37.18
CA ALA A 528 0.48 9.01 38.36
C ALA A 528 0.91 9.68 39.68
N ALA A 529 2.13 10.23 39.73
CA ALA A 529 2.63 10.94 40.90
C ALA A 529 1.90 12.27 41.10
N ASP A 530 1.65 13.02 40.02
CA ASP A 530 0.95 14.30 40.05
C ASP A 530 -0.51 14.11 40.46
N TRP A 531 -1.21 13.13 39.87
CA TRP A 531 -2.58 12.79 40.27
C TRP A 531 -2.68 12.41 41.75
N ARG A 532 -1.66 11.73 42.29
CA ARG A 532 -1.63 11.36 43.70
C ARG A 532 -1.49 12.59 44.58
N LEU A 533 -0.66 13.55 44.20
CA LEU A 533 -0.52 14.81 44.93
C LEU A 533 -1.85 15.59 44.94
N VAL A 534 -2.52 15.68 43.79
CA VAL A 534 -3.84 16.33 43.67
C VAL A 534 -4.89 15.64 44.54
N LEU A 535 -4.94 14.31 44.56
CA LEU A 535 -5.88 13.55 45.40
C LEU A 535 -5.55 13.67 46.89
N ALA A 536 -4.28 13.61 47.28
CA ALA A 536 -3.85 13.76 48.66
C ALA A 536 -4.20 15.14 49.22
N ASP A 537 -3.98 16.20 48.44
CA ASP A 537 -4.36 17.57 48.82
C ASP A 537 -5.88 17.69 49.02
N ALA A 538 -6.67 17.11 48.14
CA ALA A 538 -8.13 17.12 48.28
C ALA A 538 -8.64 16.30 49.47
N VAL A 539 -8.02 15.15 49.77
CA VAL A 539 -8.33 14.36 50.97
C VAL A 539 -8.01 15.15 52.23
N GLN A 540 -6.90 15.90 52.26
CA GLN A 540 -6.53 16.75 53.38
C GLN A 540 -7.51 17.93 53.54
N GLN A 541 -7.87 18.61 52.45
CA GLN A 541 -8.87 19.69 52.50
C GLN A 541 -10.22 19.22 53.05
N LEU A 542 -10.67 18.02 52.65
CA LEU A 542 -11.89 17.42 53.19
C LEU A 542 -11.76 17.06 54.67
N ALA A 543 -10.57 16.66 55.12
CA ALA A 543 -10.30 16.39 56.53
C ALA A 543 -10.36 17.68 57.37
N ASP A 544 -9.72 18.74 56.88
CA ASP A 544 -9.72 20.06 57.55
C ASP A 544 -11.14 20.66 57.59
N GLU A 545 -11.94 20.50 56.53
CA GLU A 545 -13.34 20.95 56.49
C GLU A 545 -14.23 20.16 57.47
N ALA A 546 -14.02 18.85 57.59
CA ALA A 546 -14.74 18.00 58.55
C ALA A 546 -14.40 18.39 60.00
N GLU A 547 -13.13 18.69 60.29
CA GLU A 547 -12.69 19.14 61.61
C GLU A 547 -13.27 20.52 61.96
N LEU A 548 -13.29 21.45 61.00
CA LEU A 548 -13.87 22.78 61.19
C LEU A 548 -15.40 22.74 61.42
N ARG A 549 -16.09 21.75 60.84
CA ARG A 549 -17.53 21.52 61.03
C ARG A 549 -17.86 20.72 62.30
N GLN A 550 -16.86 20.26 63.05
CA GLN A 550 -17.03 19.34 64.18
C GLN A 550 -17.91 18.14 63.80
N GLU A 551 -17.68 17.57 62.60
CA GLU A 551 -18.44 16.42 62.12
C GLU A 551 -18.25 15.27 63.13
N ILE A 552 -19.35 14.84 63.76
CA ILE A 552 -19.32 13.77 64.76
C ILE A 552 -19.05 12.46 64.01
N ASP A 553 -17.91 11.83 64.29
CA ASP A 553 -17.60 10.50 63.78
C ASP A 553 -18.79 9.57 64.04
N SER A 554 -19.28 8.91 62.99
CA SER A 554 -20.36 7.94 63.14
C SER A 554 -19.90 6.84 64.11
N PRO A 555 -20.53 6.68 65.28
CA PRO A 555 -20.15 5.64 66.25
C PRO A 555 -20.46 4.22 65.74
N TYR A 556 -21.13 4.13 64.59
CA TYR A 556 -21.48 2.88 63.93
C TYR A 556 -20.36 2.46 62.98
N VAL A 557 -19.38 1.74 63.52
CA VAL A 557 -18.44 0.96 62.71
C VAL A 557 -19.22 -0.20 62.10
N ILE A 558 -19.51 -0.12 60.80
CA ILE A 558 -20.02 -1.27 60.05
C ILE A 558 -18.87 -2.27 60.00
N GLY A 559 -18.97 -3.37 60.76
CA GLY A 559 -17.98 -4.44 60.74
C GLY A 559 -17.81 -4.98 59.31
N VAL A 560 -16.63 -5.51 59.01
CA VAL A 560 -16.34 -6.16 57.72
C VAL A 560 -17.48 -7.14 57.40
N PRO A 561 -18.16 -7.04 56.24
CA PRO A 561 -19.22 -7.97 55.90
C PRO A 561 -18.64 -9.38 55.90
N LEU A 562 -19.09 -10.21 56.83
CA LEU A 562 -18.59 -11.56 57.01
C LEU A 562 -18.99 -12.37 55.77
N THR A 563 -18.01 -12.90 55.06
CA THR A 563 -18.24 -13.79 53.92
C THR A 563 -18.45 -15.22 54.44
N GLU A 564 -19.14 -16.08 53.67
CA GLU A 564 -19.42 -17.49 54.05
C GLU A 564 -18.16 -18.31 54.39
N GLN A 565 -16.99 -17.81 54.01
CA GLN A 565 -15.69 -18.45 54.24
C GLN A 565 -15.17 -18.27 55.69
N GLN A 566 -15.79 -17.40 56.48
CA GLN A 566 -15.41 -17.18 57.88
C GLN A 566 -16.31 -18.02 58.80
N GLU A 567 -15.74 -19.06 59.43
CA GLU A 567 -16.41 -20.04 60.32
C GLU A 567 -17.05 -19.45 61.60
N ILE A 568 -17.12 -18.14 61.73
CA ILE A 568 -17.63 -17.42 62.92
C ILE A 568 -19.18 -17.41 62.93
N PHE A 569 -19.81 -17.69 61.78
CA PHE A 569 -21.26 -17.85 61.64
C PHE A 569 -21.59 -19.31 61.30
N ILE A 570 -22.07 -20.07 62.29
CA ILE A 570 -22.76 -21.34 62.03
C ILE A 570 -24.08 -20.95 61.36
N GLY A 571 -24.12 -21.00 60.03
CA GLY A 571 -25.28 -20.61 59.23
C GLY A 571 -26.54 -21.31 59.75
N ARG A 572 -27.50 -20.53 60.27
CA ARG A 572 -28.78 -21.05 60.75
C ARG A 572 -29.81 -21.12 59.63
N VAL A 573 -29.41 -21.80 58.55
CA VAL A 573 -30.22 -21.99 57.33
C VAL A 573 -31.52 -22.71 57.68
N ASP A 574 -31.46 -23.58 58.69
CA ASP A 574 -32.58 -24.28 59.30
C ASP A 574 -33.62 -23.34 59.95
N ILE A 575 -33.17 -22.28 60.64
CA ILE A 575 -34.07 -21.29 61.24
C ILE A 575 -34.74 -20.45 60.16
N SER A 576 -33.99 -20.00 59.15
CA SER A 576 -34.56 -19.23 58.04
C SER A 576 -35.62 -20.03 57.29
N ALA A 577 -35.33 -21.29 56.96
CA ALA A 577 -36.30 -22.19 56.31
C ALA A 577 -37.53 -22.44 57.20
N ARG A 578 -37.36 -22.53 58.52
CA ARG A 578 -38.47 -22.71 59.45
C ARG A 578 -39.35 -21.48 59.59
N ILE A 579 -38.76 -20.28 59.61
CA ILE A 579 -39.49 -19.02 59.60
C ILE A 579 -40.28 -18.89 58.30
N GLU A 580 -39.66 -19.17 57.15
CA GLU A 580 -40.32 -19.14 55.85
C GLU A 580 -41.52 -20.08 55.82
N GLN A 581 -41.36 -21.31 56.32
CA GLN A 581 -42.46 -22.27 56.41
C GLN A 581 -43.61 -21.79 57.32
N LEU A 582 -43.30 -21.10 58.43
CA LEU A 582 -44.30 -20.55 59.34
C LEU A 582 -44.99 -19.29 58.80
N LEU A 583 -44.31 -18.51 57.96
CA LEU A 583 -44.87 -17.34 57.26
C LEU A 583 -45.77 -17.74 56.10
N LEU A 584 -45.46 -18.85 55.42
CA LEU A 584 -46.27 -19.41 54.33
C LEU A 584 -47.48 -20.20 54.83
N ASP A 585 -47.53 -20.57 56.11
CA ASP A 585 -48.71 -21.19 56.72
C ASP A 585 -49.87 -20.18 56.78
N ARG A 586 -51.05 -20.57 56.31
CA ARG A 586 -52.26 -19.73 56.29
C ARG A 586 -52.68 -19.23 57.67
N ARG A 587 -52.21 -19.87 58.73
CA ARG A 587 -52.51 -19.51 60.12
C ARG A 587 -51.68 -18.34 60.65
N GLN A 588 -50.59 -17.96 59.97
CA GLN A 588 -49.70 -16.83 60.29
C GLN A 588 -49.51 -16.57 61.80
N PRO A 589 -48.96 -17.54 62.55
CA PRO A 589 -48.76 -17.37 63.97
C PRO A 589 -47.75 -16.23 64.24
N PRO A 590 -47.95 -15.42 65.30
CA PRO A 590 -46.98 -14.40 65.68
C PRO A 590 -45.64 -15.06 66.03
N LEU A 591 -44.57 -14.59 65.38
CA LEU A 591 -43.22 -15.11 65.57
C LEU A 591 -42.45 -14.22 66.55
N LEU A 592 -42.01 -14.79 67.67
CA LEU A 592 -41.05 -14.16 68.57
C LEU A 592 -39.66 -14.71 68.29
N LEU A 593 -38.82 -13.91 67.65
CA LEU A 593 -37.41 -14.24 67.45
C LEU A 593 -36.62 -13.78 68.67
N TYR A 594 -36.16 -14.73 69.48
CA TYR A 594 -35.33 -14.47 70.64
C TYR A 594 -33.94 -15.04 70.41
N GLY A 595 -32.93 -14.18 70.45
CA GLY A 595 -31.52 -14.54 70.32
C GLY A 595 -30.70 -13.85 71.40
N GLN A 596 -29.68 -14.55 71.90
CA GLN A 596 -28.75 -14.00 72.87
C GLN A 596 -27.91 -12.91 72.20
N ARG A 597 -27.86 -11.71 72.79
CA ARG A 597 -26.94 -10.65 72.34
C ARG A 597 -25.52 -11.18 72.51
N ARG A 598 -24.78 -11.33 71.40
CA ARG A 598 -23.33 -11.53 71.48
C ARG A 598 -22.74 -10.20 71.97
N VAL A 599 -22.19 -10.19 73.18
CA VAL A 599 -21.39 -9.08 73.70
C VAL A 599 -19.98 -9.24 73.18
#